data_AF-U9UPV0-F1
#
_entry.id   AF-U9UPV0-F1
#
_cell.length_a   1.000
_cell.length_b   1.000
_cell.length_c   1.000
_cell.angle_alpha   90.00
_cell.angle_beta   90.00
_cell.angle_gamma   90.00
#
_symmetry.space_group_name_H-M   'P 1'
#
loop_
_entity.id
_entity.type
_entity.pdbx_description
1 polymer ?
#
loop_
_entity_poly.entity_id
_entity_poly.type
_entity_poly.pdbx_seq_one_letter_code
_entity_poly.pdbx_strand_id
1 'polypeptide(L)'
;MLIAVHTAPHHSWTNPAERIMSILNLGLQNVAIMRNTMSDESEALFDKADTLDEIRDKANKNSNLEMDRSERLVLKDQYFKCYNAASEYDINGLFQSISKVDPLLTHNDTTQAQLTRHNELVSFMKTHCHERAYSFQIKKCQDVSCNICTPIRLPQTVFDSLHFLPDPVPALDNPDHYTSFQAVYGKQTSEEFRPSLQLNQANAEPVPKSVFASGKIRDYIMCCDCGKRRCVYSDKALSQDEIQDFNRKSGNSNICYHCDTDSDFVDPPDSIRTKYKIIYPLCQRCQDKGKEFNARMEVKVNGSNSK
;
A
#
# COMPACT_ATOMS: atom_id res chain seq x y z
N MET A 1 -30.55 -11.26 -0.20
CA MET A 1 -29.56 -10.17 -0.14
C MET A 1 -28.21 -10.81 -0.38
N LEU A 2 -27.38 -10.21 -1.23
CA LEU A 2 -26.01 -10.63 -1.47
C LEU A 2 -25.09 -9.59 -0.85
N ILE A 3 -24.05 -10.04 -0.17
CA ILE A 3 -23.05 -9.16 0.44
C ILE A 3 -21.69 -9.70 0.01
N ALA A 4 -20.95 -8.90 -0.75
CA ALA A 4 -19.56 -9.12 -1.04
C ALA A 4 -18.74 -8.21 -0.12
N VAL A 5 -17.98 -8.77 0.81
CA VAL A 5 -17.12 -7.99 1.71
C VAL A 5 -15.70 -7.99 1.14
N HIS A 6 -15.15 -6.80 0.91
CA HIS A 6 -13.76 -6.60 0.55
C HIS A 6 -12.91 -6.70 1.81
N THR A 7 -12.27 -7.85 2.00
CA THR A 7 -11.36 -8.05 3.13
C THR A 7 -9.96 -7.47 2.89
N ALA A 8 -9.64 -7.09 1.66
CA ALA A 8 -8.34 -6.54 1.28
C ALA A 8 -8.50 -5.24 0.47
N PRO A 9 -7.75 -4.16 0.81
CA PRO A 9 -7.93 -2.84 0.20
C PRO A 9 -7.46 -2.78 -1.27
N HIS A 10 -7.89 -1.74 -1.99
CA HIS A 10 -7.39 -1.33 -3.32
C HIS A 10 -7.53 -2.33 -4.48
N HIS A 11 -8.66 -3.00 -4.63
CA HIS A 11 -8.88 -3.98 -5.71
C HIS A 11 -7.89 -5.15 -5.71
N SER A 12 -7.16 -5.37 -4.61
CA SER A 12 -6.26 -6.52 -4.45
C SER A 12 -6.92 -7.88 -4.71
N TRP A 13 -8.26 -7.96 -4.73
CA TRP A 13 -9.02 -9.15 -5.15
C TRP A 13 -8.89 -9.50 -6.63
N THR A 14 -8.58 -8.56 -7.53
CA THR A 14 -8.34 -8.81 -8.96
C THR A 14 -6.95 -9.37 -9.22
N ASN A 15 -5.99 -9.10 -8.34
CA ASN A 15 -4.62 -9.58 -8.42
C ASN A 15 -4.41 -10.75 -7.44
N PRO A 16 -4.30 -12.00 -7.91
CA PRO A 16 -4.09 -13.17 -7.04
C PRO A 16 -2.92 -13.03 -6.08
N ALA A 17 -1.86 -12.30 -6.45
CA ALA A 17 -0.73 -12.01 -5.57
C ALA A 17 -1.11 -11.02 -4.45
N GLU A 18 -1.89 -9.99 -4.74
CA GLU A 18 -2.27 -9.00 -3.73
C GLU A 18 -3.31 -9.51 -2.73
N ARG A 19 -4.19 -10.43 -3.16
CA ARG A 19 -5.14 -11.14 -2.27
C ARG A 19 -4.46 -11.73 -1.05
N ILE A 20 -3.36 -12.41 -1.30
CA ILE A 20 -2.60 -13.10 -0.26
C ILE A 20 -1.59 -12.17 0.40
N MET A 21 -1.13 -11.10 -0.26
CA MET A 21 -0.19 -10.14 0.31
C MET A 21 -0.71 -9.44 1.55
N SER A 22 -2.01 -9.14 1.68
CA SER A 22 -2.53 -8.55 2.93
C SER A 22 -2.40 -9.53 4.11
N ILE A 23 -2.74 -10.80 3.89
CA ILE A 23 -2.63 -11.89 4.88
C ILE A 23 -1.16 -12.22 5.16
N LEU A 24 -0.30 -12.24 4.13
CA LEU A 24 1.14 -12.43 4.25
C LEU A 24 1.79 -11.26 4.96
N ASN A 25 1.44 -10.01 4.68
CA ASN A 25 2.00 -8.85 5.36
C ASN A 25 1.67 -8.86 6.86
N LEU A 26 0.49 -9.36 7.24
CA LEU A 26 0.10 -9.58 8.63
C LEU A 26 0.79 -10.80 9.25
N GLY A 27 0.82 -11.94 8.54
CA GLY A 27 1.39 -13.20 9.05
C GLY A 27 2.92 -13.28 9.01
N LEU A 28 3.55 -12.49 8.15
CA LEU A 28 5.00 -12.36 7.93
C LEU A 28 5.51 -10.99 8.35
N GLN A 29 4.77 -10.30 9.23
CA GLN A 29 5.24 -9.07 9.84
C GLN A 29 6.57 -9.35 10.55
N ASN A 30 7.64 -8.67 10.13
CA ASN A 30 9.03 -8.88 10.56
C ASN A 30 9.71 -10.17 10.05
N VAL A 31 9.16 -10.84 9.05
CA VAL A 31 9.78 -11.99 8.38
C VAL A 31 10.24 -11.57 6.99
N ALA A 32 11.53 -11.73 6.71
CA ALA A 32 12.07 -11.53 5.36
C ALA A 32 11.83 -12.81 4.53
N ILE A 33 11.15 -12.67 3.38
CA ILE A 33 10.96 -13.77 2.44
C ILE A 33 12.09 -13.72 1.42
N MET A 34 12.91 -14.76 1.39
CA MET A 34 13.87 -14.99 0.32
C MET A 34 13.33 -16.06 -0.61
N ARG A 35 13.45 -15.86 -1.93
CA ARG A 35 13.22 -16.96 -2.88
C ARG A 35 14.39 -17.93 -2.80
N ASN A 36 14.12 -19.23 -2.88
CA ASN A 36 15.19 -20.20 -3.10
C ASN A 36 15.81 -19.93 -4.48
N THR A 37 17.12 -20.17 -4.59
CA THR A 37 17.79 -20.21 -5.88
C THR A 37 17.11 -21.26 -6.76
N MET A 38 16.68 -20.84 -7.95
CA MET A 38 16.11 -21.68 -8.98
C MET A 38 17.23 -22.45 -9.72
N SER A 39 16.88 -23.20 -10.75
CA SER A 39 17.90 -23.76 -11.65
C SER A 39 18.71 -22.65 -12.32
N ASP A 40 19.98 -22.91 -12.65
CA ASP A 40 20.88 -21.93 -13.29
C ASP A 40 20.26 -21.33 -14.57
N GLU A 41 19.52 -22.14 -15.33
CA GLU A 41 18.80 -21.72 -16.53
C GLU A 41 17.67 -20.73 -16.21
N SER A 42 16.88 -21.03 -15.17
CA SER A 42 15.79 -20.16 -14.70
C SER A 42 16.32 -18.85 -14.11
N GLU A 43 17.44 -18.89 -13.37
CA GLU A 43 18.10 -17.71 -12.83
C GLU A 43 18.60 -16.79 -13.94
N ALA A 44 19.29 -17.35 -14.93
CA ALA A 44 19.79 -16.59 -16.08
C ALA A 44 18.67 -15.97 -16.92
N LEU A 45 17.47 -16.58 -16.94
CA LEU A 45 16.29 -16.01 -17.59
C LEU A 45 15.67 -14.89 -16.76
N PHE A 46 15.61 -15.07 -15.44
CA PHE A 46 15.06 -14.11 -14.49
C PHE A 46 15.93 -12.84 -14.40
N ASP A 47 17.25 -12.98 -14.30
CA ASP A 47 18.22 -11.87 -14.25
C ASP A 47 18.20 -10.97 -15.49
N LYS A 48 17.69 -11.49 -16.62
CA LYS A 48 17.56 -10.74 -17.88
C LYS A 48 16.22 -10.02 -18.01
N ALA A 49 15.33 -10.10 -17.02
CA ALA A 49 14.01 -9.50 -17.05
C ALA A 49 13.93 -8.38 -16.00
N ASP A 50 13.77 -7.15 -16.46
CA ASP A 50 13.78 -5.97 -15.58
C ASP A 50 12.35 -5.57 -15.15
N THR A 51 11.33 -6.15 -15.78
CA THR A 51 9.92 -5.86 -15.52
C THR A 51 9.09 -7.13 -15.24
N LEU A 52 8.00 -6.98 -14.49
CA LEU A 52 7.07 -8.09 -14.21
C LEU A 52 6.45 -8.67 -15.49
N ASP A 53 6.21 -7.83 -16.50
CA ASP A 53 5.64 -8.29 -17.77
C ASP A 53 6.67 -9.12 -18.56
N GLU A 54 7.94 -8.72 -18.58
CA GLU A 54 9.01 -9.53 -19.16
C GLU A 54 9.21 -10.87 -18.43
N ILE A 55 9.09 -10.89 -17.11
CA ILE A 55 9.15 -12.13 -16.31
C ILE A 55 7.99 -13.05 -16.71
N ARG A 56 6.76 -12.52 -16.81
CA ARG A 56 5.57 -13.29 -17.23
C ARG A 56 5.72 -13.84 -18.65
N ASP A 57 6.20 -13.04 -19.58
CA ASP A 57 6.41 -13.46 -20.97
C ASP A 57 7.45 -14.56 -21.09
N LYS A 58 8.51 -14.52 -20.27
CA LYS A 58 9.51 -15.60 -20.20
C LYS A 58 8.95 -16.84 -19.51
N ALA A 59 8.11 -16.68 -18.48
CA ALA A 59 7.47 -17.79 -17.79
C ALA A 59 6.48 -18.55 -18.69
N ASN A 60 5.69 -17.83 -19.49
CA ASN A 60 4.81 -18.43 -20.49
C ASN A 60 5.57 -19.28 -21.54
N LYS A 61 6.84 -18.96 -21.78
CA LYS A 61 7.71 -19.68 -22.71
C LYS A 61 8.52 -20.80 -22.05
N ASN A 62 8.59 -20.83 -20.72
CA ASN A 62 9.38 -21.80 -19.97
C ASN A 62 8.62 -22.20 -18.70
N SER A 63 8.00 -23.38 -18.73
CA SER A 63 7.20 -23.91 -17.61
C SER A 63 7.98 -24.04 -16.30
N ASN A 64 9.31 -24.09 -16.34
CA ASN A 64 10.15 -24.10 -15.13
C ASN A 64 10.14 -22.77 -14.35
N LEU A 65 9.63 -21.69 -14.96
CA LEU A 65 9.40 -20.40 -14.31
C LEU A 65 7.94 -20.25 -13.81
N GLU A 66 7.08 -21.25 -13.97
CA GLU A 66 5.71 -21.18 -13.43
C GLU A 66 5.75 -21.06 -11.90
N MET A 67 5.17 -19.96 -11.41
CA MET A 67 5.15 -19.58 -10.01
C MET A 67 3.84 -19.98 -9.35
N ASP A 68 3.63 -21.28 -9.09
CA ASP A 68 2.52 -21.70 -8.22
C ASP A 68 2.94 -21.68 -6.73
N ARG A 69 3.36 -20.48 -6.29
CA ARG A 69 4.00 -20.29 -4.97
C ARG A 69 2.99 -20.16 -3.83
N SER A 70 1.75 -19.83 -4.14
CA SER A 70 0.73 -19.50 -3.13
C SER A 70 0.03 -20.74 -2.57
N GLU A 71 -0.12 -21.81 -3.36
CA GLU A 71 -0.76 -23.05 -2.91
C GLU A 71 0.05 -23.81 -1.86
N ARG A 72 1.36 -23.54 -1.75
CA ARG A 72 2.24 -24.11 -0.71
C ARG A 72 2.06 -23.46 0.66
N LEU A 73 1.35 -22.35 0.73
CA LEU A 73 1.11 -21.65 1.99
C LEU A 73 0.01 -22.38 2.78
N VAL A 74 0.12 -22.35 4.11
CA VAL A 74 -0.83 -22.97 5.03
C VAL A 74 -1.24 -21.95 6.08
N LEU A 75 -2.54 -21.82 6.32
CA LEU A 75 -3.10 -21.03 7.41
C LEU A 75 -4.05 -21.91 8.22
N LYS A 76 -3.77 -22.07 9.52
CA LYS A 76 -4.57 -22.92 10.44
C LYS A 76 -4.81 -24.32 9.86
N ASP A 77 -3.73 -24.94 9.40
CA ASP A 77 -3.73 -26.29 8.81
C ASP A 77 -4.57 -26.44 7.52
N GLN A 78 -4.93 -25.32 6.88
CA GLN A 78 -5.58 -25.31 5.57
C GLN A 78 -4.68 -24.66 4.51
N TYR A 79 -4.49 -25.35 3.39
CA TYR A 79 -3.79 -24.81 2.24
C TYR A 79 -4.61 -23.73 1.55
N PHE A 80 -3.92 -22.70 1.05
CA PHE A 80 -4.57 -21.70 0.21
C PHE A 80 -4.97 -22.33 -1.13
N LYS A 81 -6.17 -22.00 -1.59
CA LYS A 81 -6.69 -22.43 -2.89
C LYS A 81 -6.50 -21.30 -3.89
N CYS A 82 -5.74 -21.55 -4.95
CA CYS A 82 -5.76 -20.69 -6.12
C CYS A 82 -6.92 -21.11 -7.02
N TYR A 83 -7.62 -20.12 -7.57
CA TYR A 83 -8.67 -20.36 -8.56
C TYR A 83 -8.13 -19.93 -9.91
N ASN A 84 -8.41 -20.72 -10.94
CA ASN A 84 -8.14 -20.34 -12.31
C ASN A 84 -8.85 -19.02 -12.64
N ALA A 85 -8.29 -18.29 -13.61
CA ALA A 85 -8.98 -17.15 -14.18
C ALA A 85 -10.38 -17.57 -14.67
N ALA A 86 -11.35 -16.66 -14.57
CA ALA A 86 -12.70 -16.90 -15.07
C ALA A 86 -12.63 -17.23 -16.57
N SER A 87 -13.32 -18.28 -16.99
CA SER A 87 -13.38 -18.63 -18.41
C SER A 87 -14.20 -17.59 -19.18
N GLU A 88 -14.02 -17.51 -20.51
CA GLU A 88 -14.90 -16.66 -21.34
C GLU A 88 -16.38 -17.03 -21.16
N TYR A 89 -16.68 -18.32 -20.95
CA TYR A 89 -18.04 -18.78 -20.66
C TYR A 89 -18.58 -18.16 -19.35
N ASP A 90 -17.77 -18.15 -18.29
CA ASP A 90 -18.16 -17.55 -17.00
C ASP A 90 -18.35 -16.04 -17.12
N ILE A 91 -17.45 -15.36 -17.83
CA ILE A 91 -17.51 -13.92 -18.09
C ILE A 91 -18.79 -13.60 -18.88
N ASN A 92 -19.08 -14.36 -19.93
CA ASN A 92 -20.29 -14.19 -20.74
C ASN A 92 -21.56 -14.48 -19.93
N GLY A 93 -21.55 -15.49 -19.07
CA GLY A 93 -22.68 -15.80 -18.18
C GLY A 93 -22.96 -14.67 -17.17
N LEU A 94 -21.91 -14.06 -16.62
CA LEU A 94 -22.03 -12.87 -15.78
C LEU A 94 -22.60 -11.70 -16.59
N PHE A 95 -22.10 -11.49 -17.80
CA PHE A 95 -22.53 -10.38 -18.66
C PHE A 95 -24.01 -10.50 -19.04
N GLN A 96 -24.49 -11.70 -19.40
CA GLN A 96 -25.90 -11.97 -19.65
C GLN A 96 -26.82 -11.61 -18.48
N SER A 97 -26.31 -11.75 -17.25
CA SER A 97 -27.06 -11.35 -16.05
C SER A 97 -27.12 -9.83 -15.91
N ILE A 98 -26.03 -9.13 -16.22
CA ILE A 98 -25.94 -7.67 -16.20
C ILE A 98 -26.76 -7.04 -17.33
N SER A 99 -26.84 -7.66 -18.51
CA SER A 99 -27.67 -7.18 -19.62
C SER A 99 -29.17 -7.11 -19.29
N LYS A 100 -29.64 -7.80 -18.24
CA LYS A 100 -31.02 -7.65 -17.73
C LYS A 100 -31.24 -6.34 -17.00
N VAL A 101 -30.18 -5.74 -16.47
CA VAL A 101 -30.20 -4.43 -15.80
C VAL A 101 -30.13 -3.33 -16.85
N ASP A 102 -29.18 -3.43 -17.77
CA ASP A 102 -29.05 -2.49 -18.88
C ASP A 102 -28.67 -3.25 -20.16
N PRO A 103 -29.59 -3.40 -21.13
CA PRO A 103 -29.34 -4.12 -22.37
C PRO A 103 -28.31 -3.46 -23.30
N LEU A 104 -27.97 -2.18 -23.09
CA LEU A 104 -27.04 -1.44 -23.93
C LEU A 104 -25.59 -1.61 -23.49
N LEU A 105 -25.34 -2.18 -22.31
CA LEU A 105 -23.99 -2.48 -21.86
C LEU A 105 -23.31 -3.46 -22.81
N THR A 106 -22.03 -3.21 -23.10
CA THR A 106 -21.18 -4.10 -23.89
C THR A 106 -19.93 -4.53 -23.10
N HIS A 107 -19.27 -5.60 -23.56
CA HIS A 107 -17.99 -6.04 -22.96
C HIS A 107 -16.87 -5.00 -23.07
N ASN A 108 -17.03 -3.96 -23.91
CA ASN A 108 -16.05 -2.90 -24.09
C ASN A 108 -16.19 -1.78 -23.04
N ASP A 109 -17.28 -1.77 -22.26
CA ASP A 109 -17.55 -0.78 -21.22
C ASP A 109 -16.81 -1.15 -19.93
N THR A 110 -15.49 -0.96 -19.97
CA THR A 110 -14.57 -1.38 -18.90
C THR A 110 -14.17 -0.24 -17.95
N THR A 111 -14.50 1.00 -18.31
CA THR A 111 -14.14 2.19 -17.51
C THR A 111 -15.35 2.81 -16.83
N GLN A 112 -15.12 3.46 -15.68
CA GLN A 112 -16.18 4.15 -14.95
C GLN A 112 -16.88 5.22 -15.80
N ALA A 113 -16.14 5.95 -16.64
CA ALA A 113 -16.70 6.99 -17.50
C ALA A 113 -17.65 6.42 -18.58
N GLN A 114 -17.38 5.22 -19.08
CA GLN A 114 -18.30 4.51 -19.99
C GLN A 114 -19.54 4.08 -19.22
N LEU A 115 -19.36 3.40 -18.07
CA LEU A 115 -20.47 2.90 -17.25
C LEU A 115 -21.41 4.02 -16.75
N THR A 116 -20.90 5.23 -16.51
CA THR A 116 -21.74 6.38 -16.10
C THR A 116 -22.73 6.85 -17.18
N ARG A 117 -22.54 6.46 -18.45
CA ARG A 117 -23.46 6.79 -19.54
C ARG A 117 -24.71 5.89 -19.56
N HIS A 118 -24.66 4.79 -18.82
CA HIS A 118 -25.73 3.78 -18.72
C HIS A 118 -26.67 4.14 -17.58
N ASN A 119 -27.73 4.90 -17.89
CA ASN A 119 -28.66 5.42 -16.88
C ASN A 119 -29.39 4.32 -16.11
N GLU A 120 -29.75 3.21 -16.76
CA GLU A 120 -30.43 2.08 -16.11
C GLU A 120 -29.49 1.37 -15.13
N LEU A 121 -28.23 1.14 -15.52
CA LEU A 121 -27.21 0.63 -14.62
C LEU A 121 -27.01 1.56 -13.41
N VAL A 122 -26.84 2.86 -13.65
CA VAL A 122 -26.64 3.85 -12.57
C VAL A 122 -27.86 3.89 -11.64
N SER A 123 -29.07 3.78 -12.18
CA SER A 123 -30.32 3.72 -11.41
C SER A 123 -30.36 2.46 -10.54
N PHE A 124 -30.02 1.29 -11.11
CA PHE A 124 -29.94 0.04 -10.38
C PHE A 124 -28.92 0.11 -9.23
N MET A 125 -27.73 0.65 -9.49
CA MET A 125 -26.69 0.81 -8.47
C MET A 125 -27.14 1.70 -7.31
N LYS A 126 -27.96 2.72 -7.56
CA LYS A 126 -28.50 3.60 -6.51
C LYS A 126 -29.65 2.99 -5.71
N THR A 127 -30.47 2.15 -6.35
CA THR A 127 -31.74 1.66 -5.79
C THR A 127 -31.63 0.26 -5.19
N HIS A 128 -30.75 -0.59 -5.72
CA HIS A 128 -30.62 -2.00 -5.34
C HIS A 128 -29.28 -2.33 -4.70
N CYS A 129 -28.26 -1.51 -4.95
CA CYS A 129 -26.92 -1.73 -4.43
C CYS A 129 -26.57 -0.74 -3.31
N HIS A 130 -25.63 -1.16 -2.48
CA HIS A 130 -25.05 -0.35 -1.43
C HIS A 130 -23.54 -0.55 -1.44
N GLU A 131 -22.86 0.36 -2.11
CA GLU A 131 -21.41 0.37 -2.24
C GLU A 131 -20.79 1.12 -1.05
N ARG A 132 -19.78 0.48 -0.47
CA ARG A 132 -18.94 0.96 0.64
C ARG A 132 -17.49 0.55 0.38
N ALA A 133 -16.55 1.21 1.04
CA ALA A 133 -15.12 0.92 0.88
C ALA A 133 -14.78 -0.57 1.15
N TYR A 134 -15.47 -1.19 2.11
CA TYR A 134 -15.23 -2.58 2.52
C TYR A 134 -16.31 -3.56 2.09
N SER A 135 -17.35 -3.12 1.40
CA SER A 135 -18.41 -4.04 1.00
C SER A 135 -19.20 -3.53 -0.18
N PHE A 136 -19.61 -4.45 -1.03
CA PHE A 136 -20.63 -4.23 -2.04
C PHE A 136 -21.83 -5.11 -1.72
N GLN A 137 -22.98 -4.49 -1.48
CA GLN A 137 -24.19 -5.21 -1.07
C GLN A 137 -25.28 -5.02 -2.12
N ILE A 138 -26.05 -6.07 -2.38
CA ILE A 138 -27.19 -6.05 -3.29
C ILE A 138 -28.42 -6.59 -2.55
N LYS A 139 -29.49 -5.79 -2.51
CA LYS A 139 -30.77 -6.17 -1.95
C LYS A 139 -31.85 -6.01 -3.01
N LYS A 140 -32.72 -7.00 -3.14
CA LYS A 140 -33.92 -6.88 -3.98
C LYS A 140 -34.79 -5.74 -3.46
N CYS A 141 -35.36 -4.94 -4.36
CA CYS A 141 -36.40 -4.00 -3.97
C CYS A 141 -37.72 -4.77 -3.77
N GLN A 142 -38.66 -4.14 -3.07
CA GLN A 142 -40.03 -4.65 -2.91
C GLN A 142 -41.01 -3.98 -3.88
N ASP A 143 -40.49 -3.27 -4.87
CA ASP A 143 -41.29 -2.54 -5.84
C ASP A 143 -41.87 -3.52 -6.86
N VAL A 144 -43.21 -3.54 -6.94
CA VAL A 144 -43.97 -4.41 -7.85
C VAL A 144 -43.73 -4.03 -9.32
N SER A 145 -43.32 -2.79 -9.59
CA SER A 145 -42.96 -2.32 -10.93
C SER A 145 -41.51 -2.63 -11.33
N CYS A 146 -40.72 -3.22 -10.43
CA CYS A 146 -39.33 -3.55 -10.74
C CYS A 146 -39.23 -4.77 -11.66
N ASN A 147 -38.78 -4.55 -12.88
CA ASN A 147 -38.59 -5.59 -13.88
C ASN A 147 -37.29 -6.42 -13.69
N ILE A 148 -36.42 -6.00 -12.76
CA ILE A 148 -35.12 -6.64 -12.51
C ILE A 148 -35.23 -7.69 -11.39
N CYS A 149 -35.96 -7.37 -10.33
CA CYS A 149 -36.06 -8.23 -9.16
C CYS A 149 -36.98 -9.42 -9.41
N THR A 150 -36.42 -10.63 -9.37
CA THR A 150 -37.24 -11.85 -9.28
C THR A 150 -37.97 -11.93 -7.93
N PRO A 151 -39.06 -12.70 -7.81
CA PRO A 151 -39.79 -12.85 -6.56
C PRO A 151 -38.90 -13.19 -5.35
N ILE A 152 -39.23 -12.63 -4.20
CA ILE A 152 -38.52 -12.88 -2.94
C ILE A 152 -38.85 -14.31 -2.49
N ARG A 153 -37.79 -15.13 -2.27
CA ARG A 153 -37.94 -16.54 -1.86
C ARG A 153 -38.02 -16.72 -0.34
N LEU A 154 -37.62 -15.70 0.41
CA LEU A 154 -37.69 -15.71 1.88
C LEU A 154 -39.11 -15.34 2.33
N PRO A 155 -39.54 -15.78 3.53
CA PRO A 155 -40.74 -15.26 4.16
C PRO A 155 -40.67 -13.73 4.27
N GLN A 156 -41.78 -13.06 3.97
CA GLN A 156 -41.82 -11.60 3.87
C GLN A 156 -41.33 -10.92 5.16
N THR A 157 -41.77 -11.41 6.33
CA THR A 157 -41.35 -10.93 7.65
C THR A 157 -39.84 -10.99 7.87
N VAL A 158 -39.19 -12.05 7.39
CA VAL A 158 -37.73 -12.21 7.48
C VAL A 158 -37.05 -11.23 6.53
N PHE A 159 -37.55 -11.09 5.30
CA PHE A 159 -36.98 -10.18 4.31
C PHE A 159 -37.08 -8.71 4.73
N ASP A 160 -38.20 -8.31 5.34
CA ASP A 160 -38.43 -6.96 5.84
C ASP A 160 -37.45 -6.58 6.95
N SER A 161 -37.06 -7.57 7.78
CA SER A 161 -36.07 -7.39 8.84
C SER A 161 -34.61 -7.33 8.35
N LEU A 162 -34.34 -7.64 7.08
CA LEU A 162 -32.98 -7.57 6.53
C LEU A 162 -32.65 -6.13 6.15
N HIS A 163 -31.62 -5.56 6.77
CA HIS A 163 -31.09 -4.25 6.43
C HIS A 163 -29.68 -4.37 5.81
N PHE A 164 -29.25 -3.34 5.08
CA PHE A 164 -27.86 -3.21 4.66
C PHE A 164 -26.94 -3.20 5.88
N LEU A 165 -25.73 -3.77 5.72
CA LEU A 165 -24.72 -3.70 6.76
C LEU A 165 -24.40 -2.24 7.07
N PRO A 166 -24.38 -1.87 8.35
CA PRO A 166 -24.04 -0.53 8.78
C PRO A 166 -22.53 -0.29 8.69
N ASP A 167 -22.17 0.97 8.56
CA ASP A 167 -20.81 1.46 8.66
C ASP A 167 -20.40 1.56 10.16
N PRO A 168 -19.10 1.58 10.48
CA PRO A 168 -18.64 1.79 11.86
C PRO A 168 -19.13 3.15 12.40
N VAL A 169 -19.77 3.15 13.57
CA VAL A 169 -20.24 4.37 14.27
C VAL A 169 -19.62 4.41 15.66
N PRO A 170 -18.89 5.47 16.04
CA PRO A 170 -18.30 5.60 17.37
C PRO A 170 -19.34 5.48 18.48
N ALA A 171 -18.95 4.90 19.60
CA ALA A 171 -19.81 4.84 20.78
C ALA A 171 -19.88 6.23 21.44
N LEU A 172 -21.07 6.61 21.91
CA LEU A 172 -21.31 7.93 22.52
C LEU A 172 -20.58 8.09 23.86
N ASP A 173 -20.43 6.99 24.59
CA ASP A 173 -19.79 6.90 25.90
C ASP A 173 -18.27 6.72 25.80
N ASN A 174 -17.79 6.11 24.71
CA ASN A 174 -16.37 5.89 24.49
C ASN A 174 -15.98 6.07 23.00
N PRO A 175 -15.41 7.23 22.61
CA PRO A 175 -15.01 7.51 21.24
C PRO A 175 -13.95 6.55 20.65
N ASP A 176 -13.21 5.84 21.51
CA ASP A 176 -12.19 4.86 21.08
C ASP A 176 -12.80 3.52 20.67
N HIS A 177 -14.10 3.33 20.88
CA HIS A 177 -14.82 2.11 20.53
C HIS A 177 -15.97 2.40 19.58
N TYR A 178 -16.30 1.42 18.73
CA TYR A 178 -17.51 1.47 17.92
C TYR A 178 -18.72 0.95 18.68
N THR A 179 -19.87 1.53 18.38
CA THR A 179 -21.18 1.06 18.84
C THR A 179 -21.42 -0.38 18.37
N SER A 180 -22.10 -1.19 19.19
CA SER A 180 -22.39 -2.58 18.86
C SER A 180 -23.26 -2.72 17.61
N PHE A 181 -23.06 -3.80 16.86
CA PHE A 181 -23.82 -4.10 15.64
C PHE A 181 -25.33 -4.02 15.85
N GLN A 182 -25.85 -4.64 16.92
CA GLN A 182 -27.28 -4.66 17.22
C GLN A 182 -27.86 -3.25 17.41
N ALA A 183 -27.07 -2.32 17.95
CA ALA A 183 -27.51 -0.96 18.16
C ALA A 183 -27.47 -0.11 16.88
N VAL A 184 -26.66 -0.48 15.87
CA VAL A 184 -26.56 0.25 14.59
C VAL A 184 -27.30 -0.41 13.44
N TYR A 185 -27.63 -1.70 13.53
CA TYR A 185 -28.27 -2.44 12.45
C TYR A 185 -29.66 -1.86 12.13
N GLY A 186 -29.91 -1.63 10.84
CA GLY A 186 -31.15 -1.00 10.37
C GLY A 186 -31.19 0.52 10.46
N LYS A 187 -30.14 1.17 10.97
CA LYS A 187 -30.01 2.63 10.98
C LYS A 187 -29.19 3.12 9.77
N GLN A 188 -29.42 4.37 9.38
CA GLN A 188 -28.61 5.02 8.37
C GLN A 188 -27.26 5.40 8.97
N THR A 189 -26.18 4.98 8.32
CA THR A 189 -24.79 5.23 8.72
C THR A 189 -24.00 5.82 7.56
N SER A 190 -22.82 6.35 7.88
CA SER A 190 -21.91 6.97 6.92
C SER A 190 -20.50 6.37 7.04
N GLU A 191 -19.69 6.50 6.01
CA GLU A 191 -18.30 6.02 6.00
C GLU A 191 -17.31 6.93 6.74
N GLU A 192 -17.79 8.00 7.39
CA GLU A 192 -16.93 9.04 7.97
C GLU A 192 -16.00 8.52 9.08
N PHE A 193 -16.45 7.51 9.83
CA PHE A 193 -15.70 6.95 10.95
C PHE A 193 -15.01 5.63 10.63
N ARG A 194 -14.85 5.29 9.34
CA ARG A 194 -14.13 4.07 8.96
C ARG A 194 -12.64 4.16 9.38
N PRO A 195 -12.02 3.06 9.85
CA PRO A 195 -10.64 3.08 10.37
C PRO A 195 -9.60 3.64 9.38
N SER A 196 -9.73 3.29 8.09
CA SER A 196 -8.80 3.78 7.06
C SER A 196 -8.84 5.29 6.86
N LEU A 197 -10.00 5.93 7.08
CA LEU A 197 -10.14 7.38 6.95
C LEU A 197 -9.58 8.09 8.18
N GLN A 198 -9.81 7.53 9.38
CA GLN A 198 -9.32 8.09 10.64
C GLN A 198 -7.78 8.02 10.74
N LEU A 199 -7.16 6.90 10.32
CA LEU A 199 -5.70 6.77 10.29
C LEU A 199 -5.04 7.78 9.33
N ASN A 200 -5.66 8.03 8.18
CA ASN A 200 -5.16 9.00 7.21
C ASN A 200 -5.29 10.45 7.70
N GLN A 201 -6.24 10.75 8.58
CA GLN A 201 -6.39 12.08 9.17
C GLN A 201 -5.41 12.28 10.34
N ALA A 202 -5.22 11.27 11.19
CA ALA A 202 -4.32 11.34 12.35
C ALA A 202 -2.82 11.31 11.97
N ASN A 203 -2.46 10.59 10.90
CA ASN A 203 -1.08 10.43 10.42
C ASN A 203 -0.80 11.21 9.13
N ALA A 204 -1.64 12.18 8.77
CA ALA A 204 -1.32 13.12 7.70
C ALA A 204 -0.18 14.03 8.16
N GLU A 205 1.06 13.54 8.06
CA GLU A 205 2.18 14.47 7.89
C GLU A 205 1.87 15.31 6.64
N PRO A 206 2.05 16.64 6.68
CA PRO A 206 1.93 17.49 5.50
C PRO A 206 3.10 17.18 4.56
N VAL A 207 3.03 16.02 3.89
CA VAL A 207 3.99 15.56 2.91
C VAL A 207 3.66 16.29 1.61
N PRO A 208 4.55 17.14 1.07
CA PRO A 208 4.31 17.80 -0.21
C PRO A 208 4.23 16.72 -1.30
N LYS A 209 3.01 16.49 -1.82
CA LYS A 209 2.69 15.42 -2.79
C LYS A 209 3.56 15.44 -4.05
N SER A 210 4.29 16.52 -4.32
CA SER A 210 5.08 16.74 -5.54
C SER A 210 6.59 16.55 -5.38
N VAL A 211 7.10 16.26 -4.17
CA VAL A 211 8.55 16.18 -3.91
C VAL A 211 9.09 14.75 -4.00
N PHE A 212 8.32 13.75 -3.55
CA PHE A 212 8.75 12.33 -3.47
C PHE A 212 8.55 11.55 -4.79
N ALA A 213 8.94 12.14 -5.91
CA ALA A 213 8.91 11.47 -7.22
C ALA A 213 10.30 10.91 -7.57
N SER A 214 10.37 9.73 -8.22
CA SER A 214 11.65 9.11 -8.59
C SER A 214 12.54 10.03 -9.44
N GLY A 215 11.95 10.82 -10.34
CA GLY A 215 12.68 11.79 -11.18
C GLY A 215 13.28 12.99 -10.41
N LYS A 216 12.94 13.14 -9.13
CA LYS A 216 13.43 14.21 -8.25
C LYS A 216 14.49 13.75 -7.27
N ILE A 217 14.82 12.46 -7.25
CA ILE A 217 15.92 11.93 -6.45
C ILE A 217 17.25 12.46 -7.01
N ARG A 218 18.13 12.91 -6.12
CA ARG A 218 19.47 13.43 -6.46
C ARG A 218 20.58 12.58 -5.86
N ASP A 219 20.35 11.99 -4.71
CA ASP A 219 21.30 11.08 -4.07
C ASP A 219 20.65 10.22 -2.99
N TYR A 220 21.45 9.39 -2.34
CA TYR A 220 21.07 8.53 -1.23
C TYR A 220 22.03 8.74 -0.07
N ILE A 221 21.49 9.14 1.09
CA ILE A 221 22.25 9.19 2.33
C ILE A 221 21.97 7.94 3.16
N MET A 222 23.01 7.39 3.77
CA MET A 222 22.86 6.29 4.72
C MET A 222 22.56 6.87 6.11
N CYS A 223 21.43 6.50 6.69
CA CYS A 223 21.12 6.88 8.06
C CYS A 223 22.07 6.15 9.01
N CYS A 224 22.90 6.88 9.74
CA CYS A 224 23.83 6.30 10.70
C CYS A 224 23.14 5.58 11.86
N ASP A 225 21.87 5.90 12.13
CA ASP A 225 21.16 5.38 13.31
C ASP A 225 20.49 4.03 13.01
N CYS A 226 19.92 3.87 11.81
CA CYS A 226 19.20 2.64 11.43
C CYS A 226 19.82 1.88 10.25
N GLY A 227 20.92 2.38 9.67
CA GLY A 227 21.60 1.79 8.51
C GLY A 227 20.81 1.85 7.20
N LYS A 228 19.58 2.40 7.20
CA LYS A 228 18.73 2.46 6.00
C LYS A 228 19.15 3.62 5.10
N ARG A 229 19.17 3.35 3.79
CA ARG A 229 19.33 4.40 2.76
C ARG A 229 18.08 5.28 2.73
N ARG A 230 18.27 6.59 2.65
CA ARG A 230 17.23 7.60 2.50
C ARG A 230 17.52 8.42 1.25
N CYS A 231 16.49 8.68 0.45
CA CYS A 231 16.63 9.47 -0.77
C CYS A 231 16.71 10.96 -0.43
N VAL A 232 17.61 11.67 -1.10
CA VAL A 232 17.67 13.14 -1.13
C VAL A 232 16.92 13.62 -2.37
N TYR A 233 15.96 14.52 -2.19
CA TYR A 233 15.12 15.05 -3.27
C TYR A 233 15.45 16.52 -3.53
N SER A 234 15.35 16.95 -4.78
CA SER A 234 15.33 18.37 -5.16
C SER A 234 13.95 18.74 -5.68
N ASP A 235 13.41 19.86 -5.19
CA ASP A 235 12.12 20.39 -5.62
C ASP A 235 12.16 20.85 -7.09
N LYS A 236 13.33 21.31 -7.54
CA LYS A 236 13.66 21.83 -8.87
C LYS A 236 14.68 20.96 -9.60
N ALA A 237 14.78 21.16 -10.91
CA ALA A 237 15.92 20.66 -11.68
C ALA A 237 17.16 21.47 -11.29
N LEU A 238 18.25 20.77 -10.98
CA LEU A 238 19.53 21.41 -10.69
C LEU A 238 20.22 21.74 -12.03
N SER A 239 20.85 22.90 -12.10
CA SER A 239 21.78 23.26 -13.18
C SER A 239 23.04 22.39 -13.14
N GLN A 240 23.83 22.39 -14.22
CA GLN A 240 25.09 21.63 -14.26
C GLN A 240 26.07 22.05 -13.17
N ASP A 241 26.14 23.34 -12.84
CA ASP A 241 26.99 23.87 -11.77
C ASP A 241 26.50 23.41 -10.39
N GLU A 242 25.19 23.41 -10.15
CA GLU A 242 24.59 22.90 -8.91
C GLU A 242 24.78 21.39 -8.75
N ILE A 243 24.72 20.62 -9.84
CA ILE A 243 25.01 19.18 -9.84
C ILE A 243 26.49 18.95 -9.50
N GLN A 244 27.40 19.73 -10.06
CA GLN A 244 28.84 19.62 -9.76
C GLN A 244 29.14 19.99 -8.31
N ASP A 245 28.56 21.07 -7.79
CA ASP A 245 28.73 21.48 -6.38
C ASP A 245 28.13 20.43 -5.43
N PHE A 246 26.95 19.89 -5.76
CA PHE A 246 26.30 18.84 -4.99
C PHE A 246 27.12 17.54 -4.96
N ASN A 247 27.65 17.10 -6.11
CA ASN A 247 28.51 15.92 -6.20
C ASN A 247 29.84 16.14 -5.46
N ARG A 248 30.41 17.34 -5.52
CA ARG A 248 31.61 17.72 -4.75
C ARG A 248 31.38 17.62 -3.25
N LYS A 249 30.24 18.11 -2.76
CA LYS A 249 29.85 18.05 -1.34
C LYS A 249 29.47 16.63 -0.88
N SER A 250 28.88 15.83 -1.76
CA SER A 250 28.48 14.45 -1.44
C SER A 250 29.64 13.45 -1.52
N GLY A 251 30.68 13.74 -2.32
CA GLY A 251 31.84 12.89 -2.55
C GLY A 251 33.04 13.11 -1.61
N ASN A 252 33.14 14.22 -0.89
CA ASN A 252 34.26 14.52 0.00
C ASN A 252 33.81 14.63 1.45
N SER A 253 33.95 13.51 2.17
CA SER A 253 33.72 13.42 3.61
C SER A 253 34.88 14.04 4.38
N ASN A 254 34.93 15.37 4.44
CA ASN A 254 35.51 16.18 5.51
C ASN A 254 35.16 17.65 5.22
N ILE A 255 33.97 18.08 5.63
CA ILE A 255 33.58 19.50 5.63
C ILE A 255 33.28 19.92 7.05
N CYS A 256 33.55 21.19 7.36
CA CYS A 256 33.27 21.77 8.67
C CYS A 256 31.77 21.71 8.94
N TYR A 257 31.39 21.10 10.07
CA TYR A 257 29.98 20.90 10.47
C TYR A 257 29.14 22.19 10.50
N HIS A 258 29.77 23.35 10.72
CA HIS A 258 29.07 24.62 10.93
C HIS A 258 29.05 25.55 9.72
N CYS A 259 29.96 25.39 8.76
CA CYS A 259 30.10 26.33 7.64
C CYS A 259 30.44 25.68 6.30
N ASP A 260 30.46 24.34 6.24
CA ASP A 260 30.68 23.53 5.04
C ASP A 260 32.01 23.79 4.32
N THR A 261 32.99 24.41 4.99
CA THR A 261 34.34 24.61 4.44
C THR A 261 35.13 23.30 4.48
N ASP A 262 35.88 23.02 3.43
CA ASP A 262 36.65 21.78 3.21
C ASP A 262 38.15 21.91 3.61
N SER A 263 38.53 23.03 4.23
CA SER A 263 39.90 23.35 4.65
C SER A 263 40.01 23.81 6.11
N ASP A 264 41.25 23.91 6.58
CA ASP A 264 41.63 24.52 7.87
C ASP A 264 40.99 23.87 9.10
N PHE A 265 40.95 22.53 9.12
CA PHE A 265 40.41 21.77 10.24
C PHE A 265 41.27 21.84 11.48
N VAL A 266 40.59 21.92 12.62
CA VAL A 266 41.18 21.87 13.96
C VAL A 266 41.17 20.44 14.45
N ASP A 267 42.28 20.02 15.05
CA ASP A 267 42.37 18.74 15.74
C ASP A 267 41.45 18.71 16.98
N PRO A 268 40.56 17.70 17.13
CA PRO A 268 39.76 17.55 18.33
C PRO A 268 40.64 17.35 19.57
N PRO A 269 40.32 17.96 20.72
CA PRO A 269 41.01 17.71 21.98
C PRO A 269 40.88 16.25 22.43
N ASP A 270 41.88 15.73 23.16
CA ASP A 270 41.88 14.35 23.66
C ASP A 270 40.67 14.01 24.54
N SER A 271 40.13 15.00 25.25
CA SER A 271 38.91 14.86 26.06
C SER A 271 37.68 14.50 25.22
N ILE A 272 37.60 14.98 23.98
CA ILE A 272 36.52 14.68 23.04
C ILE A 272 36.81 13.36 22.31
N ARG A 273 38.07 13.13 21.89
CA ARG A 273 38.50 11.87 21.25
C ARG A 273 38.26 10.64 22.12
N THR A 274 38.45 10.77 23.43
CA THR A 274 38.26 9.68 24.38
C THR A 274 36.79 9.44 24.71
N LYS A 275 35.95 10.48 24.64
CA LYS A 275 34.53 10.43 25.05
C LYS A 275 33.57 10.05 23.92
N TYR A 276 33.88 10.40 22.67
CA TYR A 276 32.97 10.26 21.54
C TYR A 276 33.59 9.47 20.40
N LYS A 277 32.82 8.55 19.82
CA LYS A 277 33.27 7.68 18.73
C LYS A 277 33.19 8.36 17.35
N ILE A 278 32.27 9.31 17.20
CA ILE A 278 32.08 10.11 15.99
C ILE A 278 32.27 11.58 16.34
N ILE A 279 33.24 12.23 15.69
CA ILE A 279 33.55 13.65 15.84
C ILE A 279 33.49 14.28 14.45
N TYR A 280 32.62 15.27 14.27
CA TYR A 280 32.49 15.98 13.00
C TYR A 280 33.59 17.05 12.87
N PRO A 281 34.17 17.27 11.67
CA PRO A 281 35.21 18.27 11.46
C PRO A 281 34.76 19.69 11.85
N LEU A 282 35.68 20.47 12.40
CA LEU A 282 35.51 21.88 12.75
C LEU A 282 36.67 22.67 12.16
N CYS A 283 36.41 23.78 11.45
CA CYS A 283 37.47 24.64 10.95
C CYS A 283 37.88 25.74 11.95
N GLN A 284 39.11 26.24 11.83
CA GLN A 284 39.70 27.24 12.73
C GLN A 284 38.81 28.48 12.85
N ARG A 285 38.29 28.98 11.73
CA ARG A 285 37.40 30.15 11.69
C ARG A 285 36.12 29.96 12.51
N CYS A 286 35.58 28.75 12.55
CA CYS A 286 34.41 28.45 13.37
C CYS A 286 34.78 28.33 14.85
N GLN A 287 35.95 27.77 15.16
CA GLN A 287 36.46 27.72 16.53
C GLN A 287 36.71 29.13 17.09
N ASP A 288 37.31 30.03 16.32
CA ASP A 288 37.57 31.43 16.71
C ASP A 288 36.26 32.20 16.97
N LYS A 289 35.16 31.79 16.33
CA LYS A 289 33.81 32.31 16.56
C LYS A 289 33.11 31.66 17.76
N GLY A 290 33.81 30.84 18.54
CA GLY A 290 33.28 30.14 19.71
C GLY A 290 32.39 28.95 19.38
N LYS A 291 32.49 28.35 18.18
CA LYS A 291 31.78 27.09 17.87
C LYS A 291 32.58 25.91 18.39
N GLU A 292 31.86 24.96 18.99
CA GLU A 292 32.44 23.72 19.52
C GLU A 292 32.31 22.56 18.52
N PHE A 293 33.10 21.50 18.75
CA PHE A 293 32.99 20.25 17.99
C PHE A 293 31.62 19.62 18.21
N ASN A 294 30.95 19.25 17.12
CA ASN A 294 29.80 18.36 17.21
C ASN A 294 30.31 16.92 17.30
N ALA A 295 29.89 16.19 18.32
CA ALA A 295 30.32 14.82 18.55
C ALA A 295 29.18 14.01 19.17
N ARG A 296 29.14 12.70 18.87
CA ARG A 296 28.14 11.79 19.45
C ARG A 296 28.72 10.42 19.79
N MET A 297 28.13 9.81 20.80
CA MET A 297 28.41 8.42 21.17
C MET A 297 27.70 7.50 20.17
N GLU A 298 28.27 6.32 19.94
CA GLU A 298 27.60 5.28 19.15
C GLU A 298 26.34 4.81 19.88
N VAL A 299 25.19 4.83 19.21
CA VAL A 299 23.97 4.24 19.74
C VAL A 299 24.14 2.73 19.70
N LYS A 300 24.26 2.08 20.87
CA LYS A 300 24.16 0.62 20.95
C LYS A 300 22.73 0.23 20.59
N VAL A 301 22.53 -0.21 19.35
CA VAL A 301 21.36 -1.00 19.00
C VAL A 301 21.53 -2.33 19.72
N ASN A 302 20.60 -2.69 20.62
CA ASN A 302 20.66 -3.95 21.36
C ASN A 302 20.75 -5.12 20.37
N GLY A 303 21.98 -5.59 20.13
CA GLY A 303 22.23 -6.88 19.54
C GLY A 303 21.65 -7.93 20.48
N SER A 304 20.83 -8.79 19.91
CA SER A 304 20.25 -9.98 20.51
C SER A 304 21.22 -10.63 21.50
N ASN A 305 20.82 -10.73 22.77
CA ASN A 305 21.48 -11.60 23.73
C ASN A 305 21.38 -13.03 23.21
N SER A 306 22.45 -13.56 22.63
CA SER A 306 22.67 -14.99 22.55
C SER A 306 23.06 -15.48 23.95
N LYS A 307 22.10 -16.06 24.66
CA LYS A 307 22.28 -17.21 25.55
C LYS A 307 21.08 -18.12 25.43
#